data_AF-A0A0Q8NL92-F1
#
_entry.id   AF-A0A0Q8NL92-F1
#
_cell.length_a   1.000
_cell.length_b   1.000
_cell.length_c   1.000
_cell.angle_alpha   90.00
_cell.angle_beta   90.00
_cell.angle_gamma   90.00
#
_symmetry.space_group_name_H-M   'P 1'
#
loop_
_entity.id
_entity.type
_entity.pdbx_description
1 polymer ?
#
loop_
_entity_poly.entity_id
_entity_poly.type
_entity_poly.pdbx_seq_one_letter_code
_entity_poly.pdbx_strand_id
1 'polypeptide(L)' 'MSNNEISKLIEALRAARDVADNENGAEMLCFLIEQALEEAVSEAKRRGEPVPLSVDSGIQ' A
#
# COMPACT_ATOMS: atom_id res chain seq x y z
N MET A 1 5.40 13.15 17.64
CA MET A 1 4.93 12.68 16.31
C MET A 1 5.26 11.20 16.25
N SER A 2 4.28 10.29 16.36
CA SER A 2 4.57 8.88 16.13
C SER A 2 4.98 8.73 14.68
N ASN A 3 6.24 8.35 14.45
CA ASN A 3 6.69 7.89 13.14
C ASN A 3 5.95 6.58 12.89
N ASN A 4 4.76 6.64 12.28
CA ASN A 4 4.04 5.44 11.93
C ASN A 4 4.67 4.85 10.66
N GLU A 5 5.72 4.07 10.86
CA GLU A 5 6.47 3.40 9.80
C GLU A 5 5.59 2.45 8.99
N ILE A 6 4.56 1.85 9.60
CA ILE A 6 3.64 0.96 8.88
C ILE A 6 2.69 1.74 7.98
N SER A 7 2.20 2.90 8.40
CA SER A 7 1.40 3.76 7.52
C SER A 7 2.21 4.20 6.30
N LYS A 8 3.48 4.60 6.50
CA LYS A 8 4.39 4.96 5.40
C LYS A 8 4.64 3.78 4.46
N LEU A 9 4.79 2.57 5.00
CA LEU A 9 4.93 1.36 4.20
C LEU A 9 3.68 1.09 3.36
N ILE A 10 2.49 1.20 3.95
CA ILE A 10 1.22 1.03 3.24
C ILE A 10 1.07 2.04 2.09
N GLU A 11 1.43 3.31 2.34
CA GLU A 11 1.43 4.35 1.29
C GLU A 11 2.42 4.05 0.17
N ALA A 12 3.65 3.66 0.52
CA ALA A 12 4.68 3.32 -0.45
C ALA A 12 4.29 2.10 -1.31
N LEU A 13 3.70 1.07 -0.71
CA LEU A 13 3.24 -0.11 -1.42
C LEU A 13 2.07 0.20 -2.36
N ARG A 14 1.16 1.10 -1.99
CA ARG A 14 0.10 1.56 -2.90
C ARG A 14 0.67 2.30 -4.09
N ALA A 15 1.59 3.24 -3.86
CA ALA A 15 2.27 3.93 -4.95
C ALA A 15 3.04 2.96 -5.87
N ALA A 16 3.69 1.95 -5.29
CA ALA A 16 4.37 0.91 -6.05
C ALA A 16 3.39 0.08 -6.90
N ARG A 17 2.20 -0.24 -6.37
CA ARG A 17 1.15 -0.93 -7.12
C ARG A 17 0.68 -0.08 -8.29
N ASP A 18 0.41 1.21 -8.07
CA ASP A 18 -0.07 2.11 -9.11
C ASP A 18 0.98 2.25 -10.24
N VAL A 19 2.27 2.27 -9.90
CA VAL A 19 3.34 2.26 -10.91
C VAL A 19 3.40 0.92 -11.65
N ALA A 20 3.35 -0.20 -10.93
CA ALA A 20 3.43 -1.54 -11.52
C ALA A 20 2.24 -1.86 -12.43
N ASP A 21 1.03 -1.40 -12.09
CA ASP A 21 -0.18 -1.64 -12.89
C ASP A 21 -0.13 -0.96 -14.27
N ASN A 22 0.73 0.05 -14.43
CA ASN A 22 0.98 0.72 -15.71
C ASN A 22 2.07 0.04 -16.57
N GLU A 23 2.75 -0.99 -16.05
CA GLU A 23 3.81 -1.70 -16.75
C GLU A 23 3.31 -3.00 -17.42
N ASN A 24 3.71 -3.23 -18.67
CA ASN A 24 3.31 -4.44 -19.41
C ASN A 24 4.08 -5.67 -18.87
N GLY A 25 3.36 -6.73 -18.48
CA GLY A 25 3.97 -7.95 -17.94
C GLY A 25 4.32 -7.89 -16.45
N ALA A 26 3.73 -6.96 -15.69
CA ALA A 26 3.98 -6.78 -14.26
C ALA A 26 3.02 -7.57 -13.35
N GLU A 27 2.26 -8.55 -13.86
CA GLU A 27 1.20 -9.22 -13.09
C GLU A 27 1.73 -9.90 -11.81
N MET A 28 2.90 -10.54 -11.89
CA MET A 28 3.55 -11.14 -10.72
C MET A 28 3.98 -10.08 -9.71
N LEU A 29 4.46 -8.93 -10.18
CA LEU A 29 4.87 -7.83 -9.31
C LEU A 29 3.66 -7.22 -8.59
N CYS A 30 2.55 -6.97 -9.31
CA CYS A 30 1.30 -6.51 -8.73
C CYS A 30 0.79 -7.49 -7.66
N PHE A 31 0.79 -8.80 -7.93
CA PHE A 31 0.39 -9.82 -6.97
C PHE A 31 1.23 -9.77 -5.68
N LEU A 32 2.56 -9.67 -5.80
CA LEU A 32 3.44 -9.60 -4.64
C LEU A 32 3.25 -8.31 -3.83
N ILE A 33 3.01 -7.17 -4.50
CA ILE A 33 2.72 -5.90 -3.83
C ILE A 33 1.38 -5.98 -3.09
N GLU A 34 0.36 -6.61 -3.67
CA GLU A 34 -0.94 -6.81 -3.02
C GLU A 34 -0.83 -7.69 -1.77
N GLN A 35 -0.06 -8.78 -1.81
CA GLN A 35 0.22 -9.61 -0.63
C GLN A 35 0.93 -8.81 0.47
N ALA A 36 1.96 -8.03 0.12
CA ALA A 36 2.65 -7.17 1.09
C ALA A 36 1.73 -6.09 1.69
N LEU A 37 0.80 -5.55 0.91
CA LEU A 37 -0.23 -4.61 1.38
C LEU A 37 -1.16 -5.25 2.41
N GLU A 38 -1.65 -6.46 2.13
CA GLU A 38 -2.52 -7.20 3.05
C GLU A 38 -1.84 -7.48 4.39
N GLU A 39 -0.57 -7.88 4.36
CA GLU A 39 0.24 -8.11 5.56
C GLU A 39 0.44 -6.81 6.35
N ALA A 40 0.85 -5.72 5.69
CA ALA A 40 1.09 -4.45 6.35
C ALA A 40 -0.20 -3.87 6.98
N VAL A 41 -1.34 -3.98 6.29
CA VAL A 41 -2.65 -3.55 6.82
C VAL A 41 -3.07 -4.41 8.01
N SER A 42 -2.86 -5.73 7.93
CA SER A 42 -3.19 -6.65 9.04
C SER A 42 -2.36 -6.36 10.27
N GLU A 43 -1.06 -6.10 10.09
CA GLU A 43 -0.16 -5.72 11.17
C GLU A 43 -0.52 -4.36 11.76
N ALA A 44 -0.91 -3.37 10.94
CA ALA A 44 -1.36 -2.06 11.42
C ALA A 44 -2.59 -2.20 12.32
N LYS A 45 -3.58 -3.00 11.88
CA LYS A 45 -4.77 -3.33 12.68
C LYS A 45 -4.40 -4.01 13.99
N ARG A 46 -3.47 -4.98 13.96
CA ARG A 46 -2.99 -5.70 15.15
C ARG A 46 -2.33 -4.76 16.17
N ARG A 47 -1.62 -3.73 15.69
CA ARG A 47 -0.98 -2.70 16.53
C ARG A 47 -1.93 -1.59 17.00
N GLY A 48 -3.16 -1.55 16.50
CA GLY A 48 -4.07 -0.43 16.72
C GLY A 48 -3.61 0.86 16.02
N GLU A 49 -2.77 0.72 14.99
CA GLU A 49 -2.26 1.82 14.19
C GLU A 49 -3.25 2.19 13.08
N PRO A 50 -3.37 3.49 12.74
CA PRO A 50 -4.25 3.92 11.67
C PRO A 50 -3.78 3.38 10.32
N VAL A 51 -4.73 2.85 9.55
CA VAL A 51 -4.52 2.50 8.14
C VAL A 51 -4.86 3.73 7.30
N PRO A 52 -3.90 4.31 6.57
CA PRO A 52 -4.20 5.45 5.71
C PRO A 52 -5.26 5.02 4.67
N LEU A 53 -6.26 5.86 4.44
CA LEU A 53 -7.23 5.62 3.36
C LEU A 53 -6.53 5.90 2.03
N SER A 54 -6.83 5.11 0.99
CA SER A 54 -6.39 5.46 -0.36
C SER A 54 -7.12 6.76 -0.70
N VAL A 55 -6.41 7.87 -0.72
CA VAL A 55 -6.88 9.06 -1.44
C VAL A 55 -6.73 8.71 -2.90
N ASP A 56 -7.77 8.11 -3.46
CA ASP A 56 -7.95 8.12 -4.90
C ASP A 56 -7.88 9.60 -5.28
N SER A 57 -6.76 9.99 -5.88
CA SER A 57 -6.60 11.35 -6.38
C SER A 57 -7.55 11.43 -7.56
N GLY A 58 -8.81 11.75 -7.26
CA GLY A 58 -9.82 12.10 -8.23
C GLY A 58 -9.34 13.31 -9.01
N ILE A 59 -8.51 13.05 -10.01
CA ILE A 59 -8.30 13.94 -11.13
C ILE A 59 -9.37 13.52 -12.13
N GLN A 60 -10.53 14.18 -12.01
CA GLN A 60 -11.49 14.35 -13.11
C GLN A 60 -10.85 15.14 -14.25
#